data_AF-A0A9W8K0P5-F1
#
_entry.id   AF-A0A9W8K0P5-F1
#
_cell.length_a   1.000
_cell.length_b   1.000
_cell.length_c   1.000
_cell.angle_alpha   90.00
_cell.angle_beta   90.00
_cell.angle_gamma   90.00
#
_symmetry.space_group_name_H-M   'P 1'
#
loop_
_entity.id
_entity.type
_entity.pdbx_description
1 polymer ?
#
loop_
_entity_poly.entity_id
_entity_poly.type
_entity_poly.pdbx_seq_one_letter_code
_entity_poly.pdbx_strand_id
1 'polypeptide(L)'
;MIDPSSVILVLNTAKALEECQINNCTIPDKGHPTWPLAVQQMPSIPSVTNTSVIKFYLCSFEVSGLAEHILSHLTLPSLRKLSLSVQNIKVAPINGFISRSSCTLTFFELESRFGCTGDLAGLFALLPAVTDLRVPITPDIFSAILSTGEGDPLPFPPPEDDTST
;
A
#
# COMPACT_ATOMS: atom_id res chain seq x y z
N MET A 1 -21.86 4.05 -10.12
CA MET A 1 -21.30 2.69 -10.00
C MET A 1 -20.11 2.63 -10.94
N ILE A 2 -18.88 2.58 -10.41
CA ILE A 2 -17.66 2.57 -11.24
C ILE A 2 -17.20 1.11 -11.32
N ASP A 3 -17.12 0.58 -12.54
CA ASP A 3 -16.58 -0.76 -12.77
C ASP A 3 -15.04 -0.71 -12.69
N PRO A 4 -14.39 -1.62 -11.94
CA PRO A 4 -12.93 -1.72 -11.86
C PRO A 4 -12.24 -1.88 -13.22
N SER A 5 -12.89 -2.53 -14.17
CA SER A 5 -12.37 -2.70 -15.52
C SER A 5 -12.29 -1.36 -16.26
N SER A 6 -13.26 -0.46 -16.02
CA SER A 6 -13.25 0.90 -16.56
C SER A 6 -12.11 1.73 -15.99
N VAL A 7 -11.76 1.54 -14.72
CA VAL A 7 -10.62 2.22 -14.08
C VAL A 7 -9.30 1.78 -14.71
N ILE A 8 -9.12 0.47 -14.87
CA ILE A 8 -7.94 -0.12 -15.51
C ILE A 8 -7.84 0.33 -16.97
N LEU A 9 -8.97 0.41 -17.69
CA LEU A 9 -9.02 0.87 -19.07
C LEU A 9 -8.62 2.35 -19.19
N VAL A 10 -9.07 3.22 -18.27
CA VAL A 10 -8.68 4.63 -18.21
C VAL A 10 -7.18 4.76 -17.92
N LEU A 11 -6.66 3.98 -16.98
CA LEU A 11 -5.22 3.94 -16.70
C LEU A 11 -4.40 3.43 -17.89
N ASN A 12 -4.93 2.52 -18.70
CA ASN A 12 -4.23 2.03 -19.89
C ASN A 12 -4.24 3.03 -21.06
N THR A 13 -5.33 3.78 -21.21
CA THR A 13 -5.53 4.71 -22.33
C THR A 13 -4.93 6.08 -22.08
N ALA A 14 -4.84 6.51 -20.82
CA ALA A 14 -4.36 7.83 -20.46
C ALA A 14 -2.82 7.86 -20.30
N LYS A 15 -2.11 7.96 -21.44
CA LYS A 15 -0.64 8.08 -21.50
C LYS A 15 -0.05 9.35 -20.86
N ALA A 16 -0.87 10.35 -20.56
CA ALA A 16 -0.43 11.62 -19.96
C ALA A 16 -1.04 11.88 -18.57
N LEU A 17 -1.64 10.86 -17.96
CA LEU A 17 -2.29 11.03 -16.67
C LEU A 17 -1.23 10.99 -15.55
N GLU A 18 -0.89 12.15 -15.00
CA GLU A 18 0.05 12.24 -13.87
C GLU A 18 -0.61 11.92 -12.54
N GLU A 19 -1.92 12.10 -12.44
CA GLU A 19 -2.70 11.91 -11.23
C GLU A 19 -3.93 11.05 -11.52
N CYS A 20 -4.02 9.91 -10.83
CA CYS A 20 -5.18 9.03 -10.91
C CYS A 20 -5.81 8.89 -9.52
N GLN A 21 -7.09 9.22 -9.45
CA GLN A 21 -7.88 9.08 -8.24
C GLN A 21 -9.10 8.20 -8.53
N ILE A 22 -9.25 7.16 -7.71
CA ILE A 22 -10.36 6.23 -7.76
C ILE A 22 -11.16 6.40 -6.49
N ASN A 23 -12.35 6.97 -6.63
CA ASN A 23 -13.25 7.25 -5.51
C ASN A 23 -14.48 6.36 -5.57
N ASN A 24 -14.95 5.93 -4.40
CA ASN A 24 -16.31 5.42 -4.20
C ASN A 24 -16.66 4.23 -5.11
N CYS A 25 -15.78 3.23 -5.17
CA CYS A 25 -16.12 1.93 -5.73
C CYS A 25 -16.93 1.13 -4.70
N THR A 26 -18.21 1.45 -4.60
CA THR A 26 -19.21 0.63 -3.92
C THR A 26 -19.68 -0.45 -4.89
N ILE A 27 -19.19 -1.68 -4.72
CA ILE A 27 -19.77 -2.88 -5.33
C ILE A 27 -20.72 -3.47 -4.27
N PRO A 28 -21.92 -3.97 -4.65
CA PRO A 28 -22.87 -4.53 -3.70
C PRO A 28 -22.21 -5.54 -2.76
N ASP A 29 -22.62 -5.43 -1.49
CA ASP A 29 -22.08 -6.02 -0.28
C ASP A 29 -21.62 -7.49 -0.38
N LYS A 30 -20.57 -7.85 0.37
CA LYS A 30 -20.06 -9.24 0.49
C LYS A 30 -21.11 -10.23 0.99
N GLY A 31 -22.21 -9.75 1.58
CA GLY A 31 -23.37 -10.55 1.95
C GLY A 31 -24.23 -11.04 0.77
N HIS A 32 -23.99 -10.56 -0.46
CA HIS A 32 -24.70 -11.06 -1.62
C HIS A 32 -24.16 -12.46 -2.00
N PRO A 33 -25.01 -13.51 -2.10
CA PRO A 33 -24.57 -14.90 -2.33
C PRO A 33 -23.84 -15.10 -3.67
N THR A 34 -23.84 -14.10 -4.55
CA THR A 34 -23.08 -14.11 -5.81
C THR A 34 -21.73 -13.39 -5.72
N TRP A 35 -21.27 -12.92 -4.55
CA TRP A 35 -20.00 -12.19 -4.39
C TRP A 35 -18.77 -12.96 -4.90
N PRO A 36 -18.55 -14.25 -4.53
CA PRO A 36 -17.44 -15.02 -5.09
C PRO A 36 -17.58 -15.18 -6.60
N LEU A 37 -18.81 -15.34 -7.09
CA LEU A 37 -19.12 -15.47 -8.51
C LEU A 37 -18.89 -14.17 -9.28
N ALA A 38 -19.24 -13.00 -8.76
CA ALA A 38 -19.08 -11.72 -9.45
C ALA A 38 -17.60 -11.29 -9.56
N VAL A 39 -16.78 -11.57 -8.55
CA VAL A 39 -15.32 -11.34 -8.61
C VAL A 39 -14.63 -12.42 -9.47
N GLN A 40 -15.12 -13.66 -9.49
CA GLN A 40 -14.60 -14.71 -10.38
C GLN A 40 -15.07 -14.56 -11.84
N GLN A 41 -16.23 -13.94 -12.06
CA GLN A 41 -16.80 -13.64 -13.37
C GLN A 41 -16.42 -12.24 -13.86
N MET A 42 -15.66 -11.48 -13.08
CA MET A 42 -15.05 -10.26 -13.59
C MET A 42 -14.15 -10.65 -14.76
N PRO A 43 -14.30 -10.00 -15.93
CA PRO A 43 -13.41 -10.25 -17.04
C PRO A 43 -11.99 -10.07 -16.54
N SER A 44 -11.11 -11.03 -16.85
CA SER A 44 -9.72 -11.05 -16.43
C SER A 44 -9.12 -9.66 -16.63
N ILE A 45 -8.93 -8.93 -15.53
CA ILE A 45 -8.47 -7.56 -15.60
C ILE A 45 -7.06 -7.62 -16.21
N PRO A 46 -6.83 -7.02 -17.38
CA PRO A 46 -5.51 -7.06 -17.99
C PRO A 46 -4.54 -6.34 -17.06
N SER A 47 -3.35 -6.92 -16.86
CA SER A 47 -2.29 -6.23 -16.14
C SER A 47 -1.95 -4.94 -16.87
N VAL A 48 -2.06 -3.81 -16.19
CA VAL A 48 -1.79 -2.49 -16.76
C VAL A 48 -0.53 -1.91 -16.16
N THR A 49 0.37 -1.49 -17.05
CA THR A 49 1.55 -0.72 -16.71
C THR A 49 1.38 0.70 -17.20
N ASN A 50 1.46 1.68 -16.30
CA ASN A 50 1.42 3.09 -16.67
C ASN A 50 2.63 3.82 -16.04
N THR A 51 3.49 4.33 -16.91
CA THR A 51 4.74 5.03 -16.55
C THR A 51 4.56 6.53 -16.37
N SER A 52 3.36 7.05 -16.56
CA SER A 52 3.05 8.48 -16.49
C SER A 52 2.37 8.86 -15.18
N VAL A 53 1.71 7.92 -14.50
CA VAL A 53 1.06 8.17 -13.22
C VAL A 53 2.11 8.37 -12.13
N ILE A 54 2.14 9.57 -11.57
CA ILE A 54 3.02 9.99 -10.48
C ILE A 54 2.29 9.92 -9.14
N LYS A 55 0.97 10.17 -9.15
CA LYS A 55 0.13 10.18 -7.94
C LYS A 55 -1.06 9.24 -8.10
N PHE A 56 -1.24 8.35 -7.14
CA PHE A 56 -2.32 7.37 -7.14
C PHE A 56 -3.09 7.39 -5.83
N TYR A 57 -4.40 7.57 -5.93
CA TYR A 57 -5.30 7.67 -4.80
C TYR A 57 -6.41 6.62 -4.94
N LEU A 58 -6.53 5.74 -3.96
CA LEU A 58 -7.64 4.79 -3.80
C LEU A 58 -8.43 5.22 -2.58
N CYS A 59 -9.62 5.81 -2.76
CA CYS A 59 -10.40 6.36 -1.66
C CYS A 59 -11.79 5.74 -1.54
N SER A 60 -12.25 5.56 -0.30
CA SER A 60 -13.61 5.12 0.04
C SER A 60 -13.99 3.77 -0.55
N PHE A 61 -13.08 2.79 -0.46
CA PHE A 61 -13.41 1.41 -0.77
C PHE A 61 -14.02 0.74 0.46
N GLU A 62 -15.33 0.56 0.41
CA GLU A 62 -16.06 -0.20 1.43
C GLU A 62 -15.85 -1.71 1.26
N VAL A 63 -15.56 -2.15 0.04
CA VAL A 63 -15.44 -3.56 -0.27
C VAL A 63 -14.02 -4.07 -0.09
N SER A 64 -13.81 -4.80 1.00
CA SER A 64 -12.55 -5.49 1.29
C SER A 64 -12.17 -6.45 0.15
N GLY A 65 -10.94 -6.34 -0.35
CA GLY A 65 -10.39 -7.19 -1.43
C GLY A 65 -10.42 -6.58 -2.82
N LEU A 66 -11.25 -5.57 -3.10
CA LEU A 66 -11.25 -4.92 -4.41
C LEU A 66 -9.96 -4.12 -4.63
N ALA A 67 -9.55 -3.34 -3.62
CA ALA A 67 -8.27 -2.63 -3.66
C ALA A 67 -7.10 -3.61 -3.85
N GLU A 68 -7.14 -4.76 -3.17
CA GLU A 68 -6.11 -5.81 -3.30
C GLU A 68 -6.07 -6.36 -4.74
N HIS A 69 -7.24 -6.58 -5.34
CA HIS A 69 -7.34 -7.08 -6.70
C HIS A 69 -6.85 -6.06 -7.73
N ILE A 70 -7.17 -4.77 -7.55
CA ILE A 70 -6.68 -3.67 -8.39
C ILE A 70 -5.16 -3.54 -8.27
N LEU A 71 -4.63 -3.49 -7.04
CA LEU A 71 -3.18 -3.41 -6.78
C LEU A 71 -2.43 -4.62 -7.36
N SER A 72 -3.07 -5.79 -7.42
CA SER A 72 -2.48 -7.01 -7.98
C SER A 72 -2.23 -6.94 -9.49
N HIS A 73 -2.98 -6.11 -10.22
CA HIS A 73 -2.90 -5.99 -11.69
C HIS A 73 -2.33 -4.66 -12.17
N LEU A 74 -1.97 -3.75 -11.25
CA LEU A 74 -1.37 -2.47 -11.59
C LEU A 74 0.15 -2.49 -11.40
N THR A 75 0.85 -1.83 -12.32
CA THR A 75 2.29 -1.56 -12.25
C THR A 75 2.52 -0.09 -12.58
N LEU A 76 2.94 0.71 -11.59
CA LEU A 76 3.09 2.17 -11.73
C LEU A 76 4.54 2.57 -11.39
N PRO A 77 5.50 2.41 -12.31
CA PRO A 77 6.93 2.59 -11.99
C PRO A 77 7.34 4.04 -11.67
N SER A 78 6.62 5.02 -12.21
CA SER A 78 6.87 6.44 -11.94
C SER A 78 6.12 6.99 -10.73
N LEU A 79 5.46 6.10 -9.97
CA LEU A 79 4.64 6.50 -8.83
C LEU A 79 5.53 7.06 -7.72
N ARG A 80 5.21 8.28 -7.29
CA ARG A 80 5.86 8.99 -6.17
C ARG A 80 4.93 9.17 -4.98
N LYS A 81 3.63 9.28 -5.21
CA LYS A 81 2.64 9.48 -4.16
C LYS A 81 1.58 8.39 -4.21
N LEU A 82 1.43 7.66 -3.12
CA LEU A 82 0.41 6.64 -2.94
C LEU A 82 -0.46 6.99 -1.72
N SER A 83 -1.78 7.04 -1.92
CA SER A 83 -2.74 7.25 -0.85
C SER A 83 -3.83 6.18 -0.92
N LEU A 84 -4.00 5.43 0.16
CA LEU A 84 -4.92 4.32 0.27
C LEU A 84 -5.87 4.59 1.44
N SER A 85 -7.12 4.98 1.16
CA SER A 85 -8.19 5.12 2.16
C SER A 85 -9.21 4.00 1.95
N VAL A 86 -9.04 2.93 2.73
CA VAL A 86 -9.70 1.63 2.51
C VAL A 86 -10.14 1.03 3.85
N GLN A 87 -11.31 0.39 3.91
CA GLN A 87 -11.84 -0.11 5.19
C GLN A 87 -10.96 -1.19 5.83
N ASN A 88 -10.58 -2.21 5.06
CA ASN A 88 -9.73 -3.32 5.51
C ASN A 88 -8.83 -3.74 4.34
N ILE A 89 -7.52 -3.69 4.56
CA ILE A 89 -6.52 -4.01 3.55
C ILE A 89 -5.41 -4.87 4.13
N LYS A 90 -5.05 -5.91 3.38
CA LYS A 90 -3.86 -6.70 3.64
C LYS A 90 -2.62 -5.98 3.13
N VAL A 91 -1.53 -6.09 3.88
CA VAL A 91 -0.25 -5.50 3.50
C VAL A 91 0.41 -6.25 2.32
N ALA A 92 0.20 -7.56 2.20
CA ALA A 92 0.83 -8.37 1.16
C ALA A 92 0.56 -7.91 -0.30
N PRO A 93 -0.69 -7.56 -0.69
CA PRO A 93 -0.97 -6.94 -2.00
C PRO A 93 -0.24 -5.62 -2.23
N ILE A 94 -0.06 -4.81 -1.18
CA ILE A 94 0.67 -3.52 -1.25
C ILE A 94 2.16 -3.80 -1.49
N ASN A 95 2.75 -4.73 -0.74
CA ASN A 95 4.15 -5.15 -0.92
C ASN A 95 4.38 -5.68 -2.33
N GLY A 96 3.48 -6.55 -2.81
CA GLY A 96 3.53 -7.07 -4.17
C GLY A 96 3.42 -5.97 -5.23
N PHE A 97 2.56 -4.97 -5.01
CA PHE A 97 2.43 -3.83 -5.90
C PHE A 97 3.70 -2.96 -5.94
N ILE A 98 4.26 -2.60 -4.78
CA ILE A 98 5.48 -1.77 -4.69
C ILE A 98 6.66 -2.51 -5.31
N SER A 99 6.85 -3.78 -4.94
CA SER A 99 7.93 -4.61 -5.47
C SER A 99 7.84 -4.78 -6.99
N ARG A 100 6.64 -5.03 -7.54
CA ARG A 100 6.45 -5.11 -9.00
C ARG A 100 6.64 -3.77 -9.69
N SER A 101 6.14 -2.70 -9.11
CA SER A 101 6.22 -1.37 -9.71
C SER A 101 7.64 -0.82 -9.66
N SER A 102 8.49 -1.28 -8.73
CA SER A 102 9.83 -0.68 -8.49
C SER A 102 9.75 0.85 -8.33
N CYS A 103 8.67 1.32 -7.72
CA CYS A 103 8.37 2.75 -7.65
C CYS A 103 9.22 3.44 -6.58
N THR A 104 9.54 4.71 -6.82
CA THR A 104 10.27 5.57 -5.88
C THR A 104 9.28 6.42 -5.09
N LEU A 105 8.52 5.75 -4.22
CA LEU A 105 7.53 6.42 -3.39
C LEU A 105 8.21 7.39 -2.41
N THR A 106 7.81 8.65 -2.48
CA THR A 106 8.22 9.72 -1.54
C THR A 106 7.13 9.98 -0.50
N PHE A 107 5.87 9.75 -0.87
CA PHE A 107 4.71 9.93 0.01
C PHE A 107 3.86 8.66 0.03
N PHE A 108 3.64 8.12 1.22
CA PHE A 108 2.75 6.98 1.45
C PHE A 108 1.76 7.32 2.54
N GLU A 109 0.48 7.32 2.19
CA GLU A 109 -0.64 7.49 3.11
C GLU A 109 -1.54 6.26 3.07
N LEU A 110 -1.77 5.70 4.24
CA LEU A 110 -2.65 4.57 4.46
C LEU A 110 -3.63 4.99 5.54
N GLU A 111 -4.89 5.03 5.20
CA GLU A 111 -5.99 5.29 6.11
C GLU A 111 -6.87 4.05 6.12
N SER A 112 -6.91 3.39 7.28
CA SER A 112 -7.74 2.20 7.46
C SER A 112 -8.64 2.34 8.68
N ARG A 113 -9.94 2.13 8.49
CA ARG A 113 -10.94 2.22 9.56
C ARG A 113 -10.99 0.99 10.45
N PHE A 114 -10.71 -0.19 9.89
CA PHE A 114 -10.79 -1.47 10.62
C PHE A 114 -9.41 -2.10 10.86
N GLY A 115 -8.34 -1.37 10.56
CA GLY A 115 -6.96 -1.78 10.75
C GLY A 115 -6.34 -2.47 9.52
N CYS A 116 -5.01 -2.54 9.53
CA CYS A 116 -4.22 -3.21 8.50
C CYS A 116 -3.75 -4.57 9.03
N THR A 117 -3.85 -5.60 8.20
CA THR A 117 -3.40 -6.96 8.57
C THR A 117 -2.20 -7.37 7.72
N GLY A 118 -1.12 -7.80 8.38
CA GLY A 118 0.08 -8.33 7.72
C GLY A 118 1.39 -7.72 8.20
N ASP A 119 2.49 -8.14 7.56
CA ASP A 119 3.84 -7.72 7.90
C ASP A 119 4.15 -6.30 7.38
N LEU A 120 4.00 -5.33 8.27
CA LEU A 120 4.28 -3.92 8.03
C LEU A 120 5.79 -3.65 7.99
N ALA A 121 6.61 -4.43 8.70
CA ALA A 121 8.06 -4.26 8.67
C ALA A 121 8.59 -4.54 7.25
N GLY A 122 8.09 -5.60 6.62
CA GLY A 122 8.35 -5.89 5.21
C GLY A 122 7.88 -4.78 4.25
N LEU A 123 6.78 -4.09 4.56
CA LEU A 123 6.33 -2.94 3.76
C LEU A 123 7.31 -1.76 3.88
N PHE A 124 7.73 -1.42 5.10
CA PHE A 124 8.64 -0.30 5.33
C PHE A 124 10.02 -0.54 4.72
N ALA A 125 10.50 -1.79 4.74
CA ALA A 125 11.74 -2.17 4.05
C ALA A 125 11.71 -1.92 2.54
N LEU A 126 10.52 -1.99 1.91
CA LEU A 126 10.32 -1.70 0.49
C LEU A 126 10.14 -0.21 0.18
N LEU A 127 10.11 0.65 1.20
CA LEU A 127 9.83 2.08 1.10
C LEU A 127 11.02 2.96 1.56
N PRO A 128 12.27 2.69 1.12
CA PRO A 128 13.44 3.41 1.63
C PRO A 128 13.48 4.90 1.21
N ALA A 129 12.73 5.29 0.18
CA ALA A 129 12.70 6.65 -0.35
C ALA A 129 11.55 7.50 0.22
N VAL A 130 10.71 6.96 1.11
CA VAL A 130 9.54 7.67 1.64
C VAL A 130 10.00 8.73 2.64
N THR A 131 9.69 9.99 2.34
CA THR A 131 9.93 11.14 3.23
C THR A 131 8.73 11.41 4.12
N ASP A 132 7.53 11.19 3.59
CA ASP A 132 6.26 11.44 4.27
C ASP A 132 5.46 10.14 4.39
N LEU A 133 5.41 9.62 5.61
CA LEU A 133 4.65 8.43 5.95
C LEU A 133 3.46 8.80 6.84
N ARG A 134 2.25 8.48 6.36
CA ARG A 134 1.00 8.66 7.12
C ARG A 134 0.30 7.32 7.23
N VAL A 135 0.47 6.66 8.37
CA VAL A 135 -0.22 5.41 8.68
C VAL A 135 -1.03 5.60 9.96
N PRO A 136 -2.21 4.97 10.11
CA PRO A 136 -3.01 5.12 11.32
C PRO A 136 -2.24 4.42 12.43
N ILE A 137 -2.09 5.03 13.60
CA ILE A 137 -1.38 4.38 14.70
C ILE A 137 -2.27 3.25 15.25
N THR A 138 -2.03 2.02 14.77
CA THR A 138 -2.51 0.79 15.41
C THR A 138 -1.40 0.19 16.27
N PRO A 139 -1.74 -0.57 17.32
CA PRO A 139 -0.74 -1.20 18.19
C PRO A 139 0.26 -2.10 17.42
N ASP A 140 -0.18 -2.72 16.33
CA ASP A 140 0.69 -3.51 15.43
C ASP A 140 1.72 -2.65 14.68
N ILE A 141 1.34 -1.45 14.23
CA ILE A 141 2.26 -0.50 13.57
C ILE A 141 3.30 0.01 14.56
N PHE A 142 2.88 0.30 15.80
CA PHE A 142 3.78 0.76 16.85
C PHE A 142 4.86 -0.27 17.16
N SER A 143 4.49 -1.55 17.21
CA SER A 143 5.41 -2.66 17.41
C SER A 143 6.38 -2.81 16.23
N ALA A 144 5.89 -2.68 14.99
CA ALA A 144 6.73 -2.76 13.79
C ALA A 144 7.76 -1.62 13.71
N ILE A 145 7.39 -0.38 14.07
CA ILE A 145 8.31 0.79 14.09
C ILE A 145 9.41 0.61 15.14
N LEU A 146 9.06 0.10 16.32
CA LEU A 146 10.03 -0.13 17.39
C LEU A 146 11.03 -1.24 17.05
N SER A 147 10.58 -2.31 16.36
CA SER A 147 11.46 -3.40 15.92
C SER A 147 12.45 -3.00 14.83
N THR A 148 12.17 -1.96 14.03
CA THR A 148 13.14 -1.42 13.05
C THR A 148 14.19 -0.51 13.71
N GLY A 149 14.05 -0.21 15.00
CA GLY A 149 14.89 0.71 15.76
C GLY A 149 16.00 0.07 16.61
N GLU A 150 16.29 -1.23 16.46
CA GLU A 150 17.49 -1.84 17.06
C GLU A 150 18.74 -1.37 16.30
N GLY A 151 19.18 -0.15 16.61
CA GLY A 151 20.58 0.19 16.51
C GLY A 151 21.36 -0.72 17.47
N ASP A 152 22.33 -1.43 16.92
CA ASP A 152 23.35 -2.18 17.65
C ASP A 152 23.72 -1.44 18.95
N PRO A 153 23.59 -2.05 20.14
CA PRO A 153 24.02 -1.40 21.36
C PRO A 153 25.52 -1.12 21.23
N LEU A 154 25.87 0.17 21.09
CA LEU A 154 27.26 0.61 21.08
C LEU A 154 27.99 -0.08 22.24
N PRO A 155 29.14 -0.73 22.00
CA PRO A 155 29.86 -1.43 23.06
C PRO A 155 30.19 -0.41 24.15
N PHE A 156 29.66 -0.64 25.35
CA PHE A 156 29.98 0.16 26.52
C PHE A 156 31.51 0.23 26.66
N PRO A 157 32.11 1.43 26.79
CA PRO A 157 33.53 1.51 27.05
C PRO A 157 33.83 0.80 28.38
N PRO A 158 34.93 0.04 28.46
CA PRO A 158 35.30 -0.66 29.68
C PRO A 158 35.53 0.34 30.82
N PRO A 159 35.25 -0.05 32.08
CA PRO A 159 35.47 0.81 33.23
C PRO A 159 36.95 1.17 33.34
N GLU A 160 37.24 2.46 33.43
CA GLU A 160 38.59 2.96 33.70
C GLU A 160 38.99 2.52 35.11
N ASP A 161 40.00 1.66 35.18
CA ASP A 161 40.59 1.18 36.44
C ASP A 161 41.40 2.33 37.05
N ASP A 162 40.80 3.04 38.00
CA ASP A 162 41.45 4.10 38.76
C ASP A 162 42.32 3.45 39.86
N THR A 163 43.47 2.90 39.44
CA THR A 163 44.57 2.58 40.36
C THR A 163 45.53 3.78 40.39
N SER A 164 45.25 4.73 41.28
CA SER A 164 46.26 5.70 41.73
C SER A 164 46.53 5.54 43.23
N THR A 165 47.83 5.53 43.51
CA THR A 165 48.57 5.07 44.69
C THR A 165 48.46 6.00 45.89
#